data_AF-A0A3D2Z7V4-F1
#
_entry.id   AF-A0A3D2Z7V4-F1
#
_cell.length_a   1.000
_cell.length_b   1.000
_cell.length_c   1.000
_cell.angle_alpha   90.00
_cell.angle_beta   90.00
_cell.angle_gamma   90.00
#
_symmetry.space_group_name_H-M   'P 1'
#
loop_
_entity.id
_entity.type
_entity.pdbx_description
1 polymer ?
#
loop_
_entity_poly.entity_id
_entity_poly.type
_entity_poly.pdbx_seq_one_letter_code
_entity_poly.pdbx_strand_id
1 'polypeptide(L)'
;MLPRRAIIFLISDFLDEGYLNVLRTVNRRHDVVCVQITDKREQEFESAGLLTLEDAETGARRIVDTQSAEYRDAVAATAADRLAALQSQLRASGVDLVRVDATEPVIDPLMAFLRMRERRSRRS
;
A
#
# COMPACT_ATOMS: atom_id res chain seq x y z
N MET A 1 11.54 19.55 -5.51
CA MET A 1 11.67 19.65 -4.04
C MET A 1 10.89 20.87 -3.58
N LEU A 2 10.03 20.73 -2.57
CA LEU A 2 9.19 21.85 -2.09
C LEU A 2 10.02 22.83 -1.25
N PRO A 3 9.78 24.15 -1.35
CA PRO A 3 10.59 25.15 -0.67
C PRO A 3 10.48 25.10 0.86
N ARG A 4 9.32 24.67 1.39
CA ARG A 4 9.04 24.51 2.82
C ARG A 4 8.89 23.04 3.20
N ARG A 5 9.21 22.71 4.45
CA ARG A 5 8.92 21.39 5.04
C ARG A 5 7.41 21.16 4.98
N ALA A 6 7.02 19.96 4.57
CA ALA A 6 5.64 19.59 4.30
C ALA A 6 5.43 18.13 4.68
N ILE A 7 4.18 17.74 4.90
CA ILE A 7 3.78 16.34 5.04
C ILE A 7 3.35 15.87 3.65
N ILE A 8 3.89 14.74 3.19
CA ILE A 8 3.61 14.18 1.86
C ILE A 8 3.00 12.80 2.03
N PHE A 9 1.80 12.63 1.49
CA PHE A 9 1.11 11.36 1.42
C PHE A 9 1.32 10.76 0.03
N LEU A 10 1.94 9.59 -0.04
CA LEU A 10 2.01 8.80 -1.26
C LEU A 10 0.99 7.68 -1.18
N ILE A 11 -0.03 7.74 -2.02
CA ILE A 11 -1.05 6.71 -2.13
C ILE A 11 -0.69 5.82 -3.33
N SER A 12 -0.44 4.54 -3.10
CA SER A 12 -0.02 3.59 -4.14
C SER A 12 -0.24 2.17 -3.65
N ASP A 13 -0.41 1.23 -4.57
CA ASP A 13 -0.38 -0.22 -4.31
C ASP A 13 1.05 -0.75 -4.03
N PHE A 14 2.08 0.06 -4.33
CA PHE A 14 3.50 -0.26 -4.26
C PHE A 14 3.89 -1.46 -5.12
N LEU A 15 3.32 -1.51 -6.33
CA LEU A 15 3.60 -2.58 -7.27
C LEU A 15 4.95 -2.43 -8.00
N ASP A 16 5.35 -1.20 -8.27
CA ASP A 16 6.57 -0.82 -9.01
C ASP A 16 7.88 -0.95 -8.23
N GLU A 17 9.02 -0.76 -8.90
CA GLU A 17 10.36 -0.76 -8.29
C GLU A 17 11.01 0.64 -8.28
N GLY A 18 12.15 0.78 -7.60
CA GLY A 18 12.98 1.99 -7.66
C GLY A 18 12.51 3.20 -6.85
N TYR A 19 11.29 3.18 -6.31
CA TYR A 19 10.72 4.29 -5.53
C TYR A 19 11.43 4.53 -4.17
N LEU A 20 12.06 3.51 -3.58
CA LEU A 20 12.61 3.58 -2.21
C LEU A 20 13.69 4.65 -2.03
N ASN A 21 14.59 4.80 -3.01
CA ASN A 21 15.65 5.82 -2.94
C ASN A 21 15.06 7.24 -3.00
N VAL A 22 14.01 7.42 -3.79
CA VAL A 22 13.27 8.68 -3.89
C VAL A 22 12.58 8.97 -2.56
N LEU A 23 11.83 8.00 -2.01
CA LEU A 23 11.15 8.14 -0.73
C LEU A 23 12.11 8.51 0.39
N ARG A 24 13.25 7.82 0.48
CA ARG A 24 14.29 8.12 1.48
C ARG A 24 14.83 9.54 1.34
N THR A 25 15.05 10.00 0.11
CA THR A 25 15.54 11.37 -0.15
C THR A 25 14.51 12.42 0.24
N VAL A 26 13.24 12.20 -0.11
CA VAL A 26 12.14 13.11 0.23
C VAL A 26 11.91 13.14 1.74
N ASN A 27 11.97 11.99 2.41
CA ASN A 27 11.72 11.86 3.86
C ASN A 27 12.78 12.56 4.73
N ARG A 28 13.96 12.86 4.19
CA ARG A 28 14.97 13.67 4.91
C ARG A 28 14.55 15.12 5.12
N ARG A 29 13.69 15.66 4.24
CA ARG A 29 13.29 17.08 4.25
C ARG A 29 11.79 17.26 4.49
N HIS A 30 10.99 16.27 4.12
CA HIS A 30 9.54 16.24 4.25
C HIS A 30 9.15 15.07 5.13
N ASP A 31 7.98 15.16 5.73
CA ASP A 31 7.44 14.08 6.52
C ASP A 31 6.62 13.16 5.61
N VAL A 32 7.18 12.02 5.20
CA VAL A 32 6.55 11.14 4.20
C VAL A 32 5.72 10.05 4.87
N VAL A 33 4.52 9.84 4.34
CA VAL A 33 3.58 8.81 4.73
C VAL A 33 3.21 8.03 3.48
N CYS A 34 3.52 6.74 3.45
CA CYS A 34 3.02 5.83 2.44
C CYS A 34 1.64 5.31 2.86
N VAL A 35 0.67 5.39 1.97
CA VAL A 35 -0.68 4.88 2.17
C VAL A 35 -0.88 3.79 1.12
N GLN A 36 -0.91 2.54 1.56
CA GLN A 36 -1.23 1.41 0.70
C GLN A 36 -2.72 1.16 0.72
N ILE A 37 -3.36 1.28 -0.44
CA ILE A 37 -4.74 0.84 -0.62
C ILE A 37 -4.70 -0.66 -0.91
N THR A 38 -5.50 -1.43 -0.19
CA THR A 38 -5.63 -2.88 -0.40
C THR A 38 -7.10 -3.26 -0.47
N ASP A 39 -7.47 -4.19 -1.33
CA ASP A 39 -8.80 -4.84 -1.28
C ASP A 39 -8.67 -6.17 -0.51
N LYS A 40 -9.57 -6.46 0.44
CA LYS A 40 -9.64 -7.76 1.12
C LYS A 40 -9.81 -8.91 0.12
N ARG A 41 -10.48 -8.68 -1.01
CA ARG A 41 -10.67 -9.67 -2.08
C ARG A 41 -9.40 -10.02 -2.85
N GLU A 42 -8.38 -9.17 -2.77
CA GLU A 42 -7.05 -9.46 -3.32
C GLU A 42 -6.20 -10.32 -2.37
N GLN A 43 -6.57 -10.37 -1.08
CA GLN A 43 -5.86 -11.12 -0.03
C GLN A 43 -6.50 -12.48 0.25
N GLU A 44 -7.81 -12.60 0.05
CA GLU A 44 -8.57 -13.85 0.17
C GLU A 44 -9.50 -14.00 -1.04
N PHE A 45 -9.14 -14.88 -1.98
CA PHE A 45 -10.06 -15.29 -3.04
C PHE A 45 -11.17 -16.14 -2.43
N GLU A 46 -12.38 -15.58 -2.30
CA GLU A 46 -13.59 -16.39 -2.06
C GLU A 46 -13.72 -17.44 -3.18
N SER A 47 -14.12 -18.67 -2.83
CA SER A 47 -14.23 -19.78 -3.79
C SER A 47 -15.32 -19.51 -4.82
N ALA A 48 -14.98 -18.81 -5.90
CA ALA A 48 -15.94 -18.34 -6.91
C ALA A 48 -15.83 -19.11 -8.25
N GLY A 49 -14.90 -20.06 -8.38
CA GLY A 49 -14.68 -20.81 -9.62
C GLY A 49 -13.60 -20.18 -10.51
N LEU A 50 -13.77 -20.27 -11.83
CA LEU A 50 -12.92 -19.56 -12.79
C LEU A 50 -13.26 -18.06 -12.74
N LEU A 51 -12.35 -17.24 -12.20
CA LEU A 51 -12.46 -15.77 -12.25
C LEU A 51 -11.65 -15.23 -13.41
N THR A 52 -12.25 -14.32 -14.18
CA THR A 52 -11.51 -13.50 -15.13
C THR A 52 -11.06 -12.24 -14.40
N LEU A 53 -9.76 -12.16 -14.11
CA LEU A 53 -9.15 -10.95 -13.57
C LEU A 53 -8.81 -10.02 -14.74
N GLU A 54 -9.27 -8.78 -14.65
CA GLU A 54 -8.91 -7.72 -15.59
C GLU A 54 -7.94 -6.76 -14.90
N ASP A 55 -6.77 -6.59 -15.51
CA ASP A 55 -5.78 -5.62 -15.08
C ASP A 55 -6.30 -4.20 -15.34
N ALA A 56 -6.44 -3.40 -14.28
CA ALA A 56 -7.03 -2.06 -14.36
C ALA A 56 -6.18 -1.04 -15.14
N GLU A 57 -4.91 -1.34 -15.37
CA GLU A 57 -3.93 -0.45 -16.01
C GLU A 57 -3.79 -0.73 -17.51
N THR A 58 -3.95 -2.00 -17.91
CA THR A 58 -3.71 -2.48 -19.27
C THR A 58 -4.94 -3.08 -19.95
N GLY A 59 -5.98 -3.42 -19.18
CA GLY A 59 -7.17 -4.14 -19.65
C GLY A 59 -6.92 -5.62 -19.96
N ALA A 60 -5.73 -6.15 -19.61
CA ALA A 60 -5.38 -7.53 -19.86
C ALA A 60 -6.22 -8.47 -18.99
N ARG A 61 -6.80 -9.52 -19.61
CA ARG A 61 -7.65 -10.49 -18.93
C ARG A 61 -6.92 -11.81 -18.72
N ARG A 62 -6.90 -12.31 -17.49
CA ARG A 62 -6.39 -13.64 -17.15
C ARG A 62 -7.46 -14.45 -16.45
N ILE A 63 -7.64 -15.69 -16.92
CA ILE A 63 -8.52 -16.67 -16.28
C ILE A 63 -7.72 -17.34 -15.17
N VAL A 64 -8.24 -17.28 -13.95
CA VAL A 64 -7.66 -17.86 -12.74
C VAL A 64 -8.65 -18.83 -12.12
N ASP A 65 -8.22 -20.07 -11.88
CA ASP A 65 -8.99 -21.05 -11.12
C ASP A 65 -8.79 -20.82 -9.62
N THR A 66 -9.81 -20.28 -8.96
CA THR A 66 -9.79 -19.97 -7.53
C THR A 66 -10.20 -21.15 -6.64
N GLN A 67 -10.52 -22.32 -7.23
CA GLN A 67 -10.94 -23.50 -6.47
C GLN A 67 -9.76 -24.28 -5.88
N SER A 68 -8.57 -24.18 -6.46
CA SER A 68 -7.37 -24.83 -5.93
C SER A 68 -6.94 -24.21 -4.60
N ALA A 69 -6.98 -25.01 -3.52
CA ALA A 69 -6.49 -24.61 -2.21
C ALA A 69 -4.98 -24.28 -2.25
N GLU A 70 -4.21 -25.06 -3.01
CA GLU A 70 -2.78 -24.84 -3.23
C GLU A 70 -2.50 -23.50 -3.91
N TYR A 71 -3.35 -23.10 -4.86
CA TYR A 71 -3.24 -21.78 -5.50
C TYR A 71 -3.57 -20.65 -4.52
N ARG A 72 -4.63 -20.79 -3.72
CA ARG A 72 -4.98 -19.78 -2.70
C ARG A 72 -3.88 -19.61 -1.66
N ASP A 73 -3.32 -20.70 -1.17
CA ASP A 73 -2.25 -20.68 -0.17
C ASP A 73 -0.97 -20.05 -0.74
N ALA A 74 -0.61 -20.38 -1.98
CA ALA A 74 0.55 -19.79 -2.66
C ALA A 74 0.39 -18.27 -2.90
N VAL A 75 -0.81 -17.83 -3.29
CA VAL A 75 -1.11 -16.40 -3.48
C VAL A 75 -1.05 -15.66 -2.14
N ALA A 76 -1.66 -16.21 -1.08
CA ALA A 76 -1.65 -15.60 0.24
C ALA A 76 -0.23 -15.49 0.82
N ALA A 77 0.59 -16.54 0.66
CA ALA A 77 1.99 -16.53 1.07
C ALA A 77 2.79 -15.46 0.31
N THR A 78 2.63 -15.38 -1.00
CA THR A 78 3.31 -14.37 -1.84
C THR A 78 2.91 -12.95 -1.45
N ALA A 79 1.63 -12.71 -1.17
CA ALA A 79 1.14 -11.41 -0.71
C ALA A 79 1.69 -11.03 0.67
N ALA A 80 1.78 -11.99 1.59
CA ALA A 80 2.35 -11.80 2.92
C ALA A 80 3.86 -11.46 2.85
N ASP A 81 4.62 -12.16 2.02
CA ASP A 81 6.05 -11.91 1.83
C ASP A 81 6.30 -10.52 1.24
N ARG A 82 5.52 -10.15 0.22
CA ARG A 82 5.56 -8.81 -0.39
C ARG A 82 5.30 -7.71 0.64
N LEU A 83 4.27 -7.91 1.46
CA LEU A 83 3.93 -6.96 2.52
C LEU A 83 5.05 -6.83 3.55
N ALA A 84 5.63 -7.95 3.99
CA ALA A 84 6.73 -7.95 4.94
C ALA A 84 7.96 -7.22 4.37
N ALA A 85 8.28 -7.45 3.09
CA ALA A 85 9.34 -6.74 2.39
C ALA A 85 9.09 -5.23 2.33
N LEU A 86 7.90 -4.81 1.91
CA LEU A 86 7.51 -3.39 1.85
C LEU A 86 7.65 -2.72 3.23
N GLN A 87 7.11 -3.34 4.27
CA GLN A 87 7.18 -2.82 5.64
C GLN A 87 8.64 -2.67 6.10
N SER A 88 9.48 -3.68 5.85
CA SER A 88 10.89 -3.65 6.20
C SER A 88 11.63 -2.51 5.49
N GLN A 89 11.42 -2.37 4.18
CA GLN A 89 12.10 -1.37 3.35
C GLN A 89 11.70 0.08 3.70
N LEU A 90 10.42 0.32 3.96
CA LEU A 90 9.91 1.63 4.37
C LEU A 90 10.39 2.00 5.78
N ARG A 91 10.34 1.05 6.73
CA ARG A 91 10.89 1.23 8.09
C ARG A 91 12.38 1.57 8.06
N ALA A 92 13.18 0.85 7.27
CA ALA A 92 14.60 1.13 7.08
C ALA A 92 14.87 2.52 6.46
N SER A 93 13.88 3.09 5.78
CA SER A 93 13.94 4.44 5.19
C SER A 93 13.31 5.51 6.09
N GLY A 94 12.85 5.15 7.29
CA GLY A 94 12.18 6.04 8.24
C GLY A 94 10.81 6.54 7.76
N VAL A 95 10.22 5.86 6.77
CA VAL A 95 8.93 6.23 6.17
C VAL A 95 7.85 5.40 6.81
N ASP A 96 6.77 6.05 7.27
CA ASP A 96 5.63 5.34 7.84
C ASP A 96 4.75 4.76 6.73
N LEU A 97 4.18 3.58 6.99
CA LEU A 97 3.20 2.93 6.14
C LEU A 97 1.86 2.86 6.87
N VAL A 98 0.81 3.36 6.24
CA VAL A 98 -0.60 3.18 6.61
C VAL A 98 -1.23 2.27 5.57
N ARG A 99 -1.94 1.24 6.00
CA ARG A 99 -2.72 0.39 5.10
C ARG A 99 -4.18 0.75 5.26
N VAL A 100 -4.88 0.90 4.14
CA VAL A 100 -6.30 1.22 4.12
C VAL A 100 -7.02 0.21 3.24
N ASP A 101 -8.10 -0.33 3.78
CA ASP A 101 -8.99 -1.23 3.06
C ASP A 101 -9.96 -0.43 2.19
N ALA A 102 -10.00 -0.70 0.89
CA ALA A 102 -10.90 -0.04 -0.06
C ALA A 102 -12.39 -0.36 0.18
N THR A 103 -12.69 -1.41 0.96
CA THR A 103 -14.06 -1.83 1.31
C THR A 103 -14.63 -1.09 2.53
N GLU A 104 -13.80 -0.33 3.25
CA GLU A 104 -14.19 0.47 4.41
C GLU A 104 -14.11 1.98 4.10
N PRO A 105 -14.83 2.87 4.83
CA PRO A 105 -14.72 4.31 4.65
C PRO A 105 -13.28 4.83 4.89
N VAL A 106 -12.49 4.92 3.82
CA VAL A 106 -11.06 5.29 3.80
C VAL A 106 -10.79 6.70 4.35
N ILE A 107 -11.76 7.60 4.20
CA ILE A 107 -11.61 9.03 4.51
C ILE A 107 -11.38 9.26 6.02
N ASP A 108 -12.12 8.58 6.89
CA ASP A 108 -12.10 8.90 8.33
C ASP A 108 -10.78 8.51 9.02
N PRO A 109 -10.22 7.30 8.81
CA PRO A 109 -8.91 6.93 9.35
C PRO A 109 -7.78 7.79 8.81
N LEU A 110 -7.81 8.12 7.50
CA LEU A 110 -6.84 8.98 6.87
C LEU A 110 -6.86 10.39 7.47
N MET A 111 -8.06 10.95 7.69
CA MET A 111 -8.25 12.26 8.33
C MET A 111 -7.82 12.27 9.80
N ALA A 112 -8.05 11.19 10.55
CA ALA A 112 -7.57 11.06 11.92
C ALA A 112 -6.03 11.06 11.99
N PHE A 113 -5.38 10.31 11.09
CA PHE A 113 -3.93 10.24 10.98
C PHE A 113 -3.33 11.60 10.58
N LEU A 114 -3.93 12.28 9.60
CA LEU A 114 -3.58 13.65 9.18
C LEU A 114 -3.54 14.62 10.39
N ARG A 115 -4.60 14.63 11.19
CA ARG A 115 -4.70 15.51 12.38
C ARG A 115 -3.71 15.13 13.48
N MET A 116 -3.41 13.84 13.67
CA MET A 116 -2.40 13.39 14.64
C MET A 116 -1.01 13.91 14.25
N ARG A 117 -0.65 13.82 12.97
CA ARG A 117 0.66 14.23 12.46
C ARG A 117 0.84 15.75 12.41
N GLU A 118 -0.20 16.51 12.06
CA GLU A 118 -0.16 17.97 12.07
C GLU A 118 0.19 18.52 13.46
N ARG A 119 -0.29 17.86 14.52
CA ARG A 119 0.03 18.20 15.93
C ARG A 119 1.48 17.88 16.31
N ARG A 120 2.08 16.82 15.75
CA ARG A 120 3.48 16.44 15.97
C ARG A 120 4.43 17.39 15.25
N SER A 121 4.09 17.82 14.03
CA SER A 121 4.89 18.76 13.25
C SER A 121 4.87 20.21 13.79
N ARG A 122 3.83 20.61 14.53
CA ARG A 122 3.75 21.93 15.19
C ARG A 122 4.61 22.06 16.46
N ARG A 123 5.19 20.95 16.96
CA ARG A 123 6.00 20.89 18.18
C ARG A 123 7.52 20.76 17.94
N SER A 124 7.93 20.68 16.67
CA SER A 124 9.34 20.65 16.22
C SER A 124 9.67 21.95 15.51
#